data_AF-A0A835HI61-F1
#
_entry.id   AF-A0A835HI61-F1
#
_cell.length_a   1.000
_cell.length_b   1.000
_cell.length_c   1.000
_cell.angle_alpha   90.00
_cell.angle_beta   90.00
_cell.angle_gamma   90.00
#
_symmetry.space_group_name_H-M   'P 1'
#
loop_
_entity.id
_entity.type
_entity.pdbx_description
1 polymer ?
#
loop_
_entity_poly.entity_id
_entity_poly.type
_entity_poly.pdbx_seq_one_letter_code
_entity_poly.pdbx_strand_id
1 'polypeptide(L)'
;NFIEFCKDTGLQSIRLESIDSVKKILEEANKRIQPTGTAYLFTCLPDELFCALRGRLYDSNKNLVMATLVVVGGVASAMGPMVEKSSKGILSYVLKCLSDNKKHMRECTINTLDSWVAAVHLDKMVPYVTAALADTKIGAEGRKDLFDWLTKQISGMSDSSEALHLLKPSTSALPPGHVATTFERLAPSLSKKFAQIVLHFAFSALVVIQDML
;
A
#
# COMPACT_ATOMS: atom_id res chain seq x y z
N ASN A 1 -16.58 22.82 -10.55
CA ASN A 1 -15.33 22.81 -9.75
C ASN A 1 -14.62 21.47 -9.98
N PHE A 2 -13.28 21.40 -10.14
CA PHE A 2 -12.55 20.12 -10.30
C PHE A 2 -12.87 19.11 -9.19
N ILE A 3 -13.12 19.60 -7.97
CA ILE A 3 -13.54 18.79 -6.83
C ILE A 3 -14.93 18.17 -7.05
N GLU A 4 -15.90 18.94 -7.55
CA GLU A 4 -17.21 18.42 -7.93
C GLU A 4 -17.09 17.37 -9.03
N PHE A 5 -16.20 17.60 -9.99
CA PHE A 5 -15.92 16.67 -11.09
C PHE A 5 -15.32 15.34 -10.58
N CYS A 6 -14.38 15.38 -9.63
CA CYS A 6 -13.85 14.17 -8.99
C CYS A 6 -14.86 13.49 -8.04
N LYS A 7 -15.75 14.26 -7.41
CA LYS A 7 -16.79 13.75 -6.52
C LYS A 7 -17.99 13.19 -7.28
N ASP A 8 -18.19 13.56 -8.55
CA ASP A 8 -19.34 13.16 -9.33
C ASP A 8 -19.46 11.63 -9.38
N THR A 9 -20.53 11.09 -8.80
CA THR A 9 -20.85 9.66 -8.80
C THR A 9 -21.61 9.22 -10.05
N GLY A 10 -21.77 10.12 -11.03
CA GLY A 10 -22.50 9.91 -12.28
C GLY A 10 -21.83 8.95 -13.28
N LEU A 11 -21.98 9.26 -14.56
CA LEU A 11 -21.57 8.40 -15.69
C LEU A 11 -20.10 7.95 -15.62
N GLN A 12 -19.82 6.72 -16.06
CA GLN A 12 -18.46 6.17 -16.09
C GLN A 12 -17.47 7.05 -16.88
N SER A 13 -17.93 7.70 -17.96
CA SER A 13 -17.13 8.60 -18.78
C SER A 13 -16.58 9.78 -17.96
N ILE A 14 -17.45 10.44 -17.20
CA ILE A 14 -17.11 11.59 -16.33
C ILE A 14 -16.08 11.17 -15.27
N ARG A 15 -16.27 9.98 -14.68
CA ARG A 15 -15.35 9.44 -13.68
C ARG A 15 -13.96 9.14 -14.24
N LEU A 16 -13.89 8.60 -15.46
CA LEU A 16 -12.63 8.33 -16.14
C LEU A 16 -11.93 9.64 -16.55
N GLU A 17 -12.66 10.61 -17.09
CA GLU A 17 -12.13 11.93 -17.45
C GLU A 17 -11.55 12.64 -16.23
N SER A 18 -12.16 12.50 -15.05
CA SER A 18 -11.61 13.01 -13.80
C SER A 18 -10.28 12.35 -13.42
N ILE A 19 -10.15 11.03 -13.59
CA ILE A 19 -8.91 10.30 -13.30
C ILE A 19 -7.82 10.73 -14.30
N ASP A 20 -8.16 10.83 -15.58
CA ASP A 20 -7.21 11.21 -16.63
C ASP A 20 -6.77 12.66 -16.52
N SER A 21 -7.65 13.55 -16.05
CA SER A 21 -7.28 14.92 -15.72
C SER A 21 -6.17 14.94 -14.66
N VAL A 22 -6.30 14.17 -13.56
CA VAL A 22 -5.23 14.08 -12.54
C VAL A 22 -3.92 13.57 -13.14
N LYS A 23 -3.95 12.58 -14.03
CA LYS A 23 -2.74 12.09 -14.71
C LYS A 23 -2.07 13.21 -15.51
N LYS A 24 -2.84 13.93 -16.33
CA LYS A 24 -2.34 15.03 -17.16
C LYS A 24 -1.65 16.11 -16.33
N ILE A 25 -2.24 16.42 -15.18
CA ILE A 25 -1.70 17.40 -14.23
C ILE A 25 -0.35 16.94 -13.67
N LEU A 26 -0.22 15.66 -13.32
CA LEU A 26 1.05 15.11 -12.83
C LEU A 26 2.15 15.19 -13.90
N GLU A 27 1.80 14.98 -15.16
CA GLU A 27 2.70 15.13 -16.30
C GLU A 27 3.12 16.59 -16.50
N GLU A 28 2.15 17.52 -16.53
CA GLU A 28 2.40 18.96 -16.67
C GLU A 28 3.23 19.53 -15.51
N ALA A 29 3.06 18.98 -14.29
CA ALA A 29 3.82 19.36 -13.11
C ALA A 29 5.22 18.69 -13.03
N ASN A 30 5.67 18.00 -14.08
CA ASN A 30 6.94 17.26 -14.12
C ASN A 30 7.12 16.33 -12.90
N LYS A 31 6.03 15.70 -12.45
CA LYS A 31 5.99 14.83 -11.26
C LYS A 31 6.57 15.50 -10.00
N ARG A 32 6.38 16.81 -9.83
CA ARG A 32 6.71 17.55 -8.60
C ARG A 32 5.54 18.41 -8.18
N ILE A 33 4.77 17.94 -7.20
CA ILE A 33 3.61 18.67 -6.66
C ILE A 33 3.80 18.95 -5.18
N GLN A 34 3.67 20.22 -4.78
CA GLN A 34 3.61 20.61 -3.37
C GLN A 34 2.15 20.56 -2.88
N PRO A 35 1.87 20.14 -1.63
CA PRO A 35 0.55 20.18 -1.02
C PRO A 35 -0.05 21.60 -0.99
N THR A 36 0.79 22.62 -0.99
CA THR A 36 0.38 24.04 -1.03
C THR A 36 0.27 24.56 -2.47
N GLY A 37 1.03 23.99 -3.42
CA GLY A 37 0.95 24.34 -4.85
C GLY A 37 -0.35 23.87 -5.52
N THR A 38 -1.03 22.90 -4.91
CA THR A 38 -2.42 22.54 -5.23
C THR A 38 -3.45 23.53 -4.67
N ALA A 39 -3.06 24.68 -4.11
CA ALA A 39 -3.99 25.78 -3.81
C ALA A 39 -3.96 26.91 -4.86
N TYR A 40 -2.91 26.98 -5.70
CA TYR A 40 -2.75 28.03 -6.71
C TYR A 40 -2.97 27.54 -8.15
N LEU A 41 -2.68 26.27 -8.46
CA LEU A 41 -3.04 25.65 -9.75
C LEU A 41 -4.28 24.74 -9.65
N PHE A 42 -4.58 24.30 -8.43
CA PHE A 42 -5.85 23.68 -8.06
C PHE A 42 -6.48 24.58 -7.02
N THR A 43 -7.79 24.75 -7.02
CA THR A 43 -8.50 25.21 -5.83
C THR A 43 -8.78 23.99 -4.93
N CYS A 44 -7.80 23.12 -4.70
CA CYS A 44 -8.00 21.83 -4.00
C CYS A 44 -7.11 21.72 -2.77
N LEU A 45 -7.73 21.65 -1.60
CA LEU A 45 -7.01 21.20 -0.42
C LEU A 45 -6.54 19.75 -0.65
N PRO A 46 -5.31 19.38 -0.26
CA PRO A 46 -4.80 18.01 -0.42
C PRO A 46 -5.78 16.96 0.11
N ASP A 47 -6.41 17.24 1.25
CA ASP A 47 -7.42 16.39 1.89
C ASP A 47 -8.62 16.09 0.97
N GLU A 48 -9.01 17.04 0.11
CA GLU A 48 -10.16 16.90 -0.78
C GLU A 48 -9.85 16.03 -2.01
N LEU A 49 -8.64 16.11 -2.55
CA LEU A 49 -8.18 15.22 -3.62
C LEU A 49 -8.13 13.77 -3.12
N PHE A 50 -7.51 13.52 -1.96
CA PHE A 50 -7.44 12.18 -1.39
C PHE A 50 -8.80 11.67 -0.96
N CYS A 51 -9.72 12.54 -0.54
CA CYS A 51 -11.12 12.17 -0.28
C CYS A 51 -11.83 11.69 -1.56
N ALA A 52 -11.66 12.39 -2.69
CA ALA A 52 -12.26 11.98 -3.95
C ALA A 52 -11.65 10.67 -4.49
N LEU A 53 -10.31 10.55 -4.48
CA LEU A 53 -9.61 9.32 -4.91
C LEU A 53 -10.01 8.11 -4.06
N ARG A 54 -10.18 8.30 -2.75
CA ARG A 54 -10.68 7.26 -1.84
C ARG A 54 -12.04 6.73 -2.26
N GLY A 55 -12.97 7.60 -2.66
CA GLY A 55 -14.27 7.19 -3.19
C GLY A 55 -14.15 6.32 -4.44
N ARG A 56 -13.15 6.59 -5.30
CA ARG A 56 -12.90 5.83 -6.54
C ARG A 56 -12.20 4.49 -6.33
N LEU A 57 -11.51 4.30 -5.20
CA LEU A 57 -10.97 2.98 -4.81
C LEU A 57 -12.06 1.95 -4.47
N TYR A 58 -13.33 2.38 -4.31
CA TYR A 58 -14.50 1.54 -4.03
C TYR A 58 -15.51 1.54 -5.17
N ASP A 59 -15.07 1.94 -6.37
CA ASP A 59 -15.95 2.00 -7.51
C ASP A 59 -16.47 0.62 -7.91
N SER A 60 -17.74 0.55 -8.32
CA SER A 60 -18.34 -0.68 -8.85
C SER A 60 -17.64 -1.15 -10.12
N ASN A 61 -17.06 -0.21 -10.88
CA ASN A 61 -16.26 -0.50 -12.05
C ASN A 61 -14.79 -0.73 -11.67
N LYS A 62 -14.34 -1.98 -11.79
CA LYS A 62 -12.97 -2.40 -11.48
C LYS A 62 -11.91 -1.71 -12.34
N ASN A 63 -12.23 -1.30 -13.56
CA ASN A 63 -11.28 -0.55 -14.40
C ASN A 63 -11.05 0.87 -13.85
N LEU A 64 -12.07 1.49 -13.26
CA LEU A 64 -11.91 2.78 -12.58
C LEU A 64 -11.07 2.64 -11.30
N VAL A 65 -11.27 1.57 -10.53
CA VAL A 65 -10.43 1.26 -9.36
C VAL A 65 -8.97 1.12 -9.78
N MET A 66 -8.70 0.36 -10.85
CA MET A 66 -7.36 0.17 -11.41
C MET A 66 -6.71 1.49 -11.85
N ALA A 67 -7.45 2.32 -12.59
CA ALA A 67 -6.96 3.62 -13.04
C ALA A 67 -6.70 4.56 -11.84
N THR A 68 -7.51 4.45 -10.80
CA THR A 68 -7.34 5.20 -9.54
C THR A 68 -6.08 4.76 -8.81
N LEU A 69 -5.79 3.46 -8.71
CA LEU A 69 -4.56 2.94 -8.11
C LEU A 69 -3.32 3.53 -8.78
N VAL A 70 -3.30 3.56 -10.12
CA VAL A 70 -2.21 4.18 -10.89
C VAL A 70 -2.05 5.66 -10.56
N VAL A 71 -3.15 6.42 -10.48
CA VAL A 71 -3.10 7.84 -10.12
C VAL A 71 -2.60 8.03 -8.69
N VAL A 72 -3.09 7.24 -7.75
CA VAL A 72 -2.69 7.29 -6.34
C VAL A 72 -1.17 7.06 -6.21
N GLY A 73 -0.61 6.06 -6.89
CA GLY A 73 0.84 5.84 -6.95
C GLY A 73 1.62 7.00 -7.61
N GLY A 74 1.06 7.58 -8.68
CA GLY A 74 1.62 8.76 -9.35
C GLY A 74 1.66 9.99 -8.45
N VAL A 75 0.59 10.23 -7.69
CA VAL A 75 0.51 11.32 -6.69
C VAL A 75 1.55 11.12 -5.60
N ALA A 76 1.70 9.91 -5.06
CA ALA A 76 2.74 9.62 -4.05
C ALA A 76 4.14 9.89 -4.59
N SER A 77 4.44 9.41 -5.79
CA SER A 77 5.72 9.64 -6.46
C SER A 77 5.99 11.14 -6.66
N ALA A 78 4.95 11.92 -6.96
CA ALA A 78 5.09 13.33 -7.28
C ALA A 78 5.11 14.26 -6.05
N MET A 79 4.47 13.86 -4.94
CA MET A 79 4.50 14.59 -3.66
C MET A 79 5.70 14.22 -2.79
N GLY A 80 6.25 13.02 -2.95
CA GLY A 80 7.31 12.49 -2.09
C GLY A 80 6.87 12.41 -0.62
N PRO A 81 7.75 12.67 0.36
CA PRO A 81 7.47 12.48 1.79
C PRO A 81 6.24 13.23 2.31
N MET A 82 5.84 14.32 1.66
CA MET A 82 4.68 15.11 2.08
C MET A 82 3.34 14.41 1.87
N VAL A 83 3.31 13.34 1.07
CA VAL A 83 2.09 12.54 0.86
C VAL A 83 1.60 11.94 2.19
N GLU A 84 2.50 11.56 3.10
CA GLU A 84 2.13 10.96 4.40
C GLU A 84 1.20 11.88 5.21
N LYS A 85 1.56 13.16 5.31
CA LYS A 85 0.80 14.15 6.09
C LYS A 85 -0.54 14.50 5.45
N SER A 86 -0.58 14.47 4.12
CA SER A 86 -1.68 14.99 3.31
C SER A 86 -2.74 13.94 2.96
N SER A 87 -2.42 12.64 3.12
CA SER A 87 -3.23 11.54 2.56
C SER A 87 -3.76 10.56 3.61
N LYS A 88 -3.89 11.01 4.86
CA LYS A 88 -4.23 10.16 6.03
C LYS A 88 -5.32 9.14 5.70
N GLY A 89 -4.96 7.87 5.85
CA GLY A 89 -5.87 6.74 5.68
C GLY A 89 -5.99 6.19 4.26
N ILE A 90 -5.48 6.84 3.21
CA ILE A 90 -5.62 6.33 1.83
C ILE A 90 -4.98 4.94 1.64
N LEU A 91 -3.86 4.68 2.31
CA LEU A 91 -3.18 3.38 2.28
C LEU A 91 -4.08 2.22 2.72
N SER A 92 -4.96 2.44 3.70
CA SER A 92 -5.91 1.40 4.14
C SER A 92 -6.93 1.04 3.04
N TYR A 93 -7.26 2.00 2.18
CA TYR A 93 -8.18 1.80 1.06
C TYR A 93 -7.47 1.13 -0.12
N VAL A 94 -6.21 1.50 -0.40
CA VAL A 94 -5.34 0.84 -1.39
C VAL A 94 -5.14 -0.63 -1.01
N LEU A 95 -4.75 -0.92 0.24
CA LEU A 95 -4.50 -2.29 0.71
C LEU A 95 -5.75 -3.18 0.62
N LYS A 96 -6.95 -2.62 0.78
CA LYS A 96 -8.19 -3.37 0.60
C LYS A 96 -8.42 -3.86 -0.83
N CYS A 97 -7.77 -3.26 -1.84
CA CYS A 97 -7.82 -3.78 -3.22
C CYS A 97 -7.14 -5.16 -3.35
N LEU A 98 -6.33 -5.60 -2.38
CA LEU A 98 -5.77 -6.95 -2.32
C LEU A 98 -6.83 -8.03 -2.02
N SER A 99 -8.03 -7.65 -1.55
CA SER A 99 -9.14 -8.59 -1.40
C SER A 99 -9.78 -9.00 -2.74
N ASP A 100 -9.33 -8.42 -3.87
CA ASP A 100 -9.85 -8.76 -5.20
C ASP A 100 -9.26 -10.09 -5.70
N ASN A 101 -10.13 -10.96 -6.22
CA ASN A 101 -9.73 -12.27 -6.73
C ASN A 101 -8.92 -12.17 -8.03
N LYS A 102 -9.02 -11.07 -8.78
CA LYS A 102 -8.27 -10.89 -10.04
C LYS A 102 -6.82 -10.54 -9.76
N LYS A 103 -5.90 -11.38 -10.27
CA LYS A 103 -4.44 -11.16 -10.17
C LYS A 103 -4.02 -9.76 -10.60
N HIS A 104 -4.57 -9.27 -11.71
CA HIS A 104 -4.25 -7.95 -12.25
C HIS A 104 -4.55 -6.79 -11.27
N MET A 105 -5.64 -6.88 -10.50
CA MET A 105 -5.97 -5.88 -9.47
C MET A 105 -4.94 -5.89 -8.34
N ARG A 106 -4.55 -7.08 -7.89
CA ARG A 106 -3.55 -7.23 -6.83
C ARG A 106 -2.18 -6.72 -7.28
N GLU A 107 -1.77 -7.03 -8.50
CA GLU A 107 -0.53 -6.50 -9.11
C GLU A 107 -0.54 -4.97 -9.17
N CYS A 108 -1.64 -4.35 -9.61
CA CYS A 108 -1.76 -2.88 -9.59
C CYS A 108 -1.71 -2.31 -8.17
N THR A 109 -2.26 -3.03 -7.19
CA THR A 109 -2.18 -2.63 -5.78
C THR A 109 -0.73 -2.67 -5.29
N ILE A 110 0.00 -3.76 -5.56
CA ILE A 110 1.42 -3.90 -5.18
C ILE A 110 2.28 -2.81 -5.84
N ASN A 111 2.08 -2.53 -7.13
CA ASN A 111 2.78 -1.45 -7.83
C ASN A 111 2.51 -0.06 -7.21
N THR A 112 1.30 0.14 -6.68
CA THR A 112 0.95 1.36 -5.94
C THR A 112 1.71 1.44 -4.62
N LEU A 113 1.86 0.31 -3.89
CA LEU A 113 2.66 0.23 -2.67
C LEU A 113 4.15 0.48 -2.92
N ASP A 114 4.69 0.00 -4.05
CA ASP A 114 6.08 0.31 -4.48
C ASP A 114 6.30 1.82 -4.66
N SER A 115 5.34 2.50 -5.30
CA SER A 115 5.39 3.96 -5.45
C SER A 115 5.30 4.68 -4.11
N TRP A 116 4.52 4.13 -3.18
CA TRP A 116 4.30 4.72 -1.86
C TRP A 116 5.50 4.56 -0.94
N VAL A 117 6.08 3.37 -0.88
CA VAL A 117 7.25 3.10 -0.03
C VAL A 117 8.47 3.90 -0.49
N ALA A 118 8.61 4.12 -1.81
CA ALA A 118 9.62 5.01 -2.35
C ALA A 118 9.42 6.48 -1.92
N ALA A 119 8.18 6.91 -1.67
CA ALA A 119 7.86 8.27 -1.28
C ALA A 119 8.01 8.52 0.23
N VAL A 120 7.65 7.57 1.10
CA VAL A 120 7.56 7.79 2.56
C VAL A 120 8.35 6.81 3.43
N HIS A 121 9.07 5.86 2.83
CA HIS A 121 9.75 4.75 3.50
C HIS A 121 8.80 3.73 4.16
N LEU A 122 9.33 2.53 4.43
CA LEU A 122 8.54 1.39 4.91
C LEU A 122 8.03 1.58 6.34
N ASP A 123 8.78 2.27 7.19
CA ASP A 123 8.41 2.54 8.59
C ASP A 123 7.05 3.24 8.72
N LYS A 124 6.76 4.17 7.80
CA LYS A 124 5.48 4.88 7.76
C LYS A 124 4.31 4.02 7.26
N MET A 125 4.61 2.92 6.58
CA MET A 125 3.60 2.03 6.01
C MET A 125 3.27 0.84 6.92
N VAL A 126 4.16 0.48 7.85
CA VAL A 126 4.00 -0.71 8.71
C VAL A 126 2.65 -0.81 9.41
N PRO A 127 2.11 0.25 10.05
CA PRO A 127 0.81 0.15 10.72
C PRO A 127 -0.32 -0.29 9.78
N TYR A 128 -0.28 0.16 8.53
CA TYR A 128 -1.27 -0.20 7.52
C TYR A 128 -1.07 -1.62 6.99
N VAL A 129 0.19 -2.00 6.72
CA VAL A 129 0.55 -3.34 6.23
C VAL A 129 0.19 -4.40 7.26
N THR A 130 0.53 -4.18 8.54
CA THR A 130 0.19 -5.07 9.64
C THR A 130 -1.34 -5.23 9.78
N ALA A 131 -2.09 -4.12 9.74
CA ALA A 131 -3.55 -4.17 9.79
C ALA A 131 -4.14 -4.95 8.61
N ALA A 132 -3.59 -4.81 7.40
CA ALA A 132 -4.03 -5.55 6.22
C ALA A 132 -3.70 -7.04 6.31
N LEU A 133 -2.52 -7.43 6.81
CA LEU A 133 -2.16 -8.84 7.02
C LEU A 133 -3.12 -9.54 8.00
N ALA A 134 -3.59 -8.81 9.03
CA ALA A 134 -4.56 -9.29 10.01
C ALA A 134 -6.02 -9.28 9.50
N ASP A 135 -6.30 -8.60 8.39
CA ASP A 135 -7.66 -8.46 7.88
C ASP A 135 -8.14 -9.77 7.25
N THR A 136 -9.17 -10.37 7.87
CA THR A 136 -9.78 -11.62 7.41
C THR A 136 -10.48 -11.47 6.06
N LYS A 137 -10.79 -10.24 5.64
CA LYS A 137 -11.41 -9.94 4.33
C LYS A 137 -10.40 -10.01 3.18
N ILE A 138 -9.11 -9.87 3.44
CA ILE A 138 -8.10 -10.09 2.40
C ILE A 138 -7.96 -11.59 2.18
N GLY A 139 -8.09 -12.05 0.94
CA GLY A 139 -7.98 -13.47 0.61
C GLY A 139 -6.56 -14.01 0.81
N ALA A 140 -6.40 -15.34 0.79
CA ALA A 140 -5.09 -15.99 0.92
C ALA A 140 -4.07 -15.48 -0.11
N GLU A 141 -4.49 -15.34 -1.37
CA GLU A 141 -3.64 -14.81 -2.44
C GLU A 141 -3.22 -13.35 -2.20
N GLY A 142 -4.14 -12.49 -1.74
CA GLY A 142 -3.81 -11.09 -1.43
C GLY A 142 -2.87 -10.93 -0.25
N ARG A 143 -3.05 -11.75 0.80
CA ARG A 143 -2.10 -11.81 1.93
C ARG A 143 -0.74 -12.30 1.48
N LYS A 144 -0.70 -13.32 0.62
CA LYS A 144 0.54 -13.83 0.04
C LYS A 144 1.27 -12.76 -0.78
N ASP A 145 0.58 -12.07 -1.67
CA ASP A 145 1.16 -11.01 -2.50
C ASP A 145 1.72 -9.86 -1.63
N LEU A 146 0.97 -9.44 -0.60
CA LEU A 146 1.43 -8.42 0.35
C LEU A 146 2.64 -8.88 1.16
N PHE A 147 2.64 -10.14 1.56
CA PHE A 147 3.72 -10.71 2.34
C PHE A 147 5.01 -10.87 1.51
N ASP A 148 4.90 -11.38 0.28
CA ASP A 148 6.00 -11.49 -0.67
C ASP A 148 6.58 -10.09 -0.98
N TRP A 149 5.72 -9.07 -1.11
CA TRP A 149 6.15 -7.67 -1.26
C TRP A 149 6.89 -7.16 -0.03
N LEU A 150 6.35 -7.35 1.19
CA LEU A 150 6.99 -6.91 2.43
C LEU A 150 8.37 -7.55 2.60
N THR A 151 8.47 -8.85 2.31
CA THR A 151 9.73 -9.60 2.29
C THR A 151 10.74 -8.96 1.35
N LYS A 152 10.33 -8.63 0.12
CA LYS A 152 11.20 -7.97 -0.86
C LYS A 152 11.71 -6.61 -0.36
N GLN A 153 10.85 -5.80 0.27
CA GLN A 153 11.25 -4.51 0.83
C GLN A 153 12.30 -4.67 1.94
N ILE A 154 12.09 -5.64 2.83
CA ILE A 154 12.99 -5.90 3.96
C ILE A 154 14.33 -6.48 3.51
N SER A 155 14.33 -7.39 2.54
CA SER A 155 15.58 -7.94 1.97
C SER A 155 16.42 -6.87 1.27
N GLY A 156 15.80 -5.76 0.86
CA GLY A 156 16.50 -4.58 0.34
C GLY A 156 17.08 -3.65 1.42
N MET A 157 16.77 -3.87 2.71
CA MET A 157 17.26 -3.05 3.81
C MET A 157 18.69 -3.44 4.19
N SER A 158 19.57 -2.45 4.31
CA SER A 158 20.96 -2.64 4.75
C SER A 158 21.10 -2.76 6.27
N ASP A 159 20.14 -2.22 7.05
CA ASP A 159 20.13 -2.29 8.52
C ASP A 159 19.17 -3.37 9.04
N SER A 160 19.75 -4.38 9.70
CA SER A 160 19.01 -5.47 10.34
C SER A 160 18.14 -5.04 11.52
N SER A 161 18.50 -3.94 12.20
CA SER A 161 17.76 -3.40 13.34
C SER A 161 16.42 -2.81 12.87
N GLU A 162 16.44 -2.02 11.79
CA GLU A 162 15.23 -1.47 11.18
C GLU A 162 14.31 -2.60 10.70
N ALA A 163 14.86 -3.61 10.02
CA ALA A 163 14.10 -4.79 9.60
C ALA A 163 13.39 -5.49 10.78
N LEU A 164 14.08 -5.67 11.91
CA LEU A 164 13.54 -6.29 13.13
C LEU A 164 12.35 -5.54 13.71
N HIS A 165 12.43 -4.21 13.78
CA HIS A 165 11.36 -3.38 14.33
C HIS A 165 10.10 -3.42 13.47
N LEU A 166 10.25 -3.58 12.16
CA LEU A 166 9.14 -3.60 11.19
C LEU A 166 8.51 -4.99 11.04
N LEU A 167 9.28 -6.05 11.30
CA LEU A 167 8.80 -7.44 11.22
C LEU A 167 7.87 -7.78 12.39
N LYS A 168 8.22 -7.43 13.63
CA LYS A 168 7.50 -7.85 14.85
C LYS A 168 5.96 -7.69 14.78
N PRO A 169 5.41 -6.55 14.35
CA PRO A 169 3.96 -6.38 14.29
C PRO A 169 3.30 -7.27 13.21
N SER A 170 3.97 -7.44 12.07
CA SER A 170 3.44 -8.16 10.90
C SER A 170 3.40 -9.67 11.09
N THR A 171 4.22 -10.23 11.99
CA THR A 171 4.28 -11.69 12.25
C THR A 171 3.06 -12.18 13.03
N SER A 172 2.62 -11.39 14.01
CA SER A 172 1.48 -11.69 14.89
C SER A 172 0.14 -11.73 14.15
N ALA A 173 0.10 -11.13 12.96
CA ALA A 173 -1.08 -10.98 12.14
C ALA A 173 -1.34 -12.17 11.19
N LEU A 174 -0.39 -13.10 11.02
CA LEU A 174 -0.47 -14.18 10.04
C LEU A 174 -1.06 -15.47 10.63
N PRO A 175 -1.92 -16.19 9.88
CA PRO A 175 -2.33 -17.54 10.26
C PRO A 175 -1.13 -18.51 10.27
N PRO A 176 -1.09 -19.50 11.18
CA PRO A 176 0.07 -20.38 11.41
C PRO A 176 0.65 -21.04 10.14
N GLY A 177 -0.21 -21.48 9.22
CA GLY A 177 0.20 -22.18 8.01
C GLY A 177 0.97 -21.31 6.99
N HIS A 178 0.78 -19.99 6.99
CA HIS A 178 1.48 -19.08 6.06
C HIS A 178 2.85 -18.64 6.58
N VAL A 179 3.07 -18.78 7.89
CA VAL A 179 4.34 -18.40 8.55
C VAL A 179 5.45 -19.42 8.24
N ALA A 180 5.12 -20.70 8.10
CA ALA A 180 6.09 -21.76 7.81
C ALA A 180 6.67 -21.66 6.38
N THR A 181 5.83 -21.50 5.36
CA THR A 181 6.25 -21.36 3.94
C THR A 181 7.06 -20.08 3.70
N THR A 182 6.76 -19.05 4.48
CA THR A 182 7.46 -17.77 4.52
C THR A 182 8.90 -17.91 5.02
N PHE A 183 9.10 -18.69 6.08
CA PHE A 183 10.40 -18.93 6.70
C PHE A 183 11.37 -19.60 5.72
N GLU A 184 10.89 -20.60 4.98
CA GLU A 184 11.67 -21.30 3.95
C GLU A 184 12.10 -20.39 2.78
N ARG A 185 11.27 -19.40 2.41
CA ARG A 185 11.57 -18.44 1.34
C ARG A 185 12.54 -17.35 1.76
N LEU A 186 12.50 -16.93 3.02
CA LEU A 186 13.41 -15.93 3.57
C LEU A 186 14.81 -16.53 3.80
N ALA A 187 14.88 -17.79 4.24
CA ALA A 187 16.11 -18.53 4.60
C ALA A 187 17.33 -18.35 3.67
N PRO A 188 17.20 -18.35 2.33
CA PRO A 188 18.35 -18.25 1.42
C PRO A 188 18.96 -16.83 1.35
N SER A 189 18.18 -15.80 1.69
CA SER A 189 18.62 -14.39 1.63
C SER A 189 19.26 -13.88 2.93
N LEU A 190 19.28 -14.71 3.97
CA LEU A 190 19.71 -14.30 5.30
C LEU A 190 21.22 -14.42 5.42
N SER A 191 21.90 -13.29 5.54
CA SER A 191 23.21 -13.30 6.19
C SER A 191 23.07 -13.87 7.62
N LYS A 192 24.16 -14.36 8.23
CA LYS A 192 24.17 -14.89 9.60
C LYS A 192 23.50 -13.97 10.64
N LYS A 193 23.38 -12.66 10.38
CA LYS A 193 22.70 -11.67 11.25
C LYS A 193 21.17 -11.70 11.15
N PHE A 194 20.61 -12.12 10.03
CA PHE A 194 19.16 -12.22 9.82
C PHE A 194 18.57 -13.55 10.33
N ALA A 195 19.39 -14.59 10.49
CA ALA A 195 19.00 -15.86 11.10
C ALA A 195 18.43 -15.70 12.53
N GLN A 196 18.87 -14.66 13.26
CA GLN A 196 18.40 -14.36 14.61
C GLN A 196 16.99 -13.72 14.62
N ILE A 197 16.68 -12.92 13.59
CA ILE A 197 15.35 -12.35 13.32
C ILE A 197 14.37 -13.48 13.00
N VAL A 198 14.85 -14.43 12.20
CA VAL A 198 14.11 -15.59 11.72
C VAL A 198 13.89 -16.63 12.81
N LEU A 199 14.84 -16.82 13.74
CA LEU A 199 14.65 -17.55 14.99
C LEU A 199 13.58 -16.88 15.89
N HIS A 200 13.57 -15.55 15.98
CA HIS A 200 12.55 -14.83 16.75
C HIS A 200 11.16 -14.89 16.09
N PHE A 201 11.11 -14.93 14.75
CA PHE A 201 9.90 -15.12 13.94
C PHE A 201 9.33 -16.54 14.13
N ALA A 202 10.19 -17.57 14.08
CA ALA A 202 9.81 -18.95 14.34
C ALA A 202 9.35 -19.15 15.79
N PHE A 203 10.01 -18.50 16.76
CA PHE A 203 9.63 -18.58 18.18
C PHE A 203 8.27 -17.93 18.44
N SER A 204 7.99 -16.77 17.82
CA SER A 204 6.68 -16.10 17.94
C SER A 204 5.56 -16.92 17.29
N ALA A 205 5.85 -17.59 16.16
CA ALA A 205 4.92 -18.50 15.52
C ALA A 205 4.63 -19.76 16.35
N LEU A 206 5.66 -20.31 17.03
CA LEU A 206 5.52 -21.43 17.96
C LEU A 206 4.68 -21.06 19.19
N VAL A 207 4.86 -19.85 19.74
CA VAL A 207 4.04 -19.36 20.85
C VAL A 207 2.57 -19.20 20.44
N VAL A 208 2.30 -18.64 19.26
CA VAL A 208 0.92 -18.53 18.74
C VAL A 208 0.29 -19.90 18.47
N ILE A 209 1.07 -20.91 18.07
CA ILE A 209 0.59 -22.29 17.91
C ILE A 209 0.33 -22.95 19.27
N GLN A 210 1.13 -22.66 20.30
CA GLN A 210 0.94 -23.19 21.66
C GLN A 210 -0.28 -22.59 22.38
N ASP A 211 -0.63 -21.33 22.12
CA ASP A 211 -1.82 -20.69 22.71
C ASP A 211 -3.14 -21.13 22.02
N MET A 212 -3.05 -21.90 20.93
CA MET A 212 -4.21 -22.43 20.17
C MET A 212 -4.47 -23.94 20.42
N LEU A 213 -3.69 -24.60 21.28
CA LEU A 213 -3.85 -25.99 21.73
C LEU A 213 -4.26 -26.05 23.20
#